data_AF-T0GUM5-F1
#
_entry.id   AF-T0GUM5-F1
#
_cell.length_a   1.000
_cell.length_b   1.000
_cell.length_c   1.000
_cell.angle_alpha   90.00
_cell.angle_beta   90.00
_cell.angle_gamma   90.00
#
_symmetry.space_group_name_H-M   'P 1'
#
loop_
_entity.id
_entity.type
_entity.pdbx_description
1 polymer ?
#
loop_
_entity_poly.entity_id
_entity_poly.type
_entity_poly.pdbx_seq_one_letter_code
_entity_poly.pdbx_strand_id
1 'polypeptide(L)'
;MKIFSIIAILIWLVFAGLQWNDPDPWLWIPIYMSVVVLYAGFIIYPAKTKFWFYISWILSILFCAGTVFAATLIQSFSFDDEITRETGGLILSAIWSGILGYWIRKKDLN
;
A
#
# COMPACT_ATOMS: atom_id res chain seq x y z
N MET A 1 -16.43 -5.72 -1.52
CA MET A 1 -14.98 -6.00 -1.56
C MET A 1 -14.43 -6.02 -2.98
N LYS A 2 -14.89 -6.92 -3.88
CA LYS A 2 -14.27 -7.10 -5.21
C LYS A 2 -14.10 -5.80 -6.02
N ILE A 3 -15.16 -5.00 -6.19
CA ILE A 3 -15.09 -3.73 -6.94
C ILE A 3 -14.06 -2.79 -6.33
N PHE A 4 -14.09 -2.58 -5.01
CA PHE A 4 -13.10 -1.76 -4.33
C PHE A 4 -11.67 -2.28 -4.49
N SER A 5 -11.48 -3.60 -4.38
CA SER A 5 -10.18 -4.24 -4.58
C SER A 5 -9.66 -4.04 -6.01
N ILE A 6 -10.53 -4.08 -7.02
CA ILE A 6 -10.17 -3.78 -8.42
C ILE A 6 -9.78 -2.31 -8.57
N ILE A 7 -10.54 -1.38 -7.96
CA ILE A 7 -10.21 0.05 -7.98
C ILE A 7 -8.84 0.29 -7.32
N ALA A 8 -8.59 -0.32 -6.16
CA ALA A 8 -7.29 -0.24 -5.49
C ALA A 8 -6.15 -0.77 -6.38
N ILE A 9 -6.35 -1.91 -7.05
CA ILE A 9 -5.37 -2.46 -8.00
C ILE A 9 -5.06 -1.46 -9.11
N LEU A 10 -6.09 -0.89 -9.76
CA LEU A 10 -5.89 0.03 -10.88
C LEU A 10 -5.17 1.31 -10.44
N ILE A 11 -5.54 1.88 -9.29
CA ILE A 11 -4.89 3.07 -8.74
C ILE A 11 -3.41 2.80 -8.46
N TRP A 12 -3.09 1.68 -7.80
CA TRP A 12 -1.69 1.34 -7.49
C TRP A 12 -0.86 0.98 -8.72
N LEU A 13 -1.46 0.40 -9.76
CA LEU A 13 -0.80 0.21 -11.05
C LEU A 13 -0.47 1.54 -11.72
N VAL A 14 -1.37 2.53 -11.66
CA VAL A 14 -1.10 3.89 -12.15
C VAL A 14 0.04 4.52 -11.35
N PHE A 15 0.02 4.44 -10.02
CA PHE A 15 1.11 4.95 -9.18
C PHE A 15 2.45 4.28 -9.52
N ALA A 16 2.49 2.94 -9.64
CA ALA A 16 3.69 2.22 -10.06
C ALA A 16 4.16 2.64 -11.47
N GLY A 17 3.24 2.90 -12.40
CA GLY A 17 3.58 3.42 -13.72
C GLY A 17 4.22 4.80 -13.68
N LEU A 18 3.75 5.69 -12.79
CA LEU A 18 4.31 7.03 -12.63
C LEU A 18 5.72 7.02 -12.04
N GLN A 19 6.07 6.01 -11.24
CA GLN A 19 7.39 5.87 -10.60
C GLN A 19 8.55 5.67 -11.58
N TRP A 20 8.29 5.31 -12.84
CA TRP A 20 9.34 5.28 -13.86
C TRP A 20 9.99 6.65 -14.10
N ASN A 21 9.36 7.74 -13.64
CA ASN A 21 9.91 9.09 -13.72
C ASN A 21 10.67 9.52 -12.45
N ASP A 22 10.62 8.73 -11.37
CA ASP A 22 11.35 9.01 -10.13
C ASP A 22 12.79 8.45 -10.21
N PRO A 23 13.75 8.97 -9.42
CA PRO A 23 15.16 8.59 -9.52
C PRO A 23 15.49 7.17 -9.01
N ASP A 24 14.64 6.60 -8.16
CA ASP A 24 14.80 5.27 -7.55
C ASP A 24 13.60 4.32 -7.82
N PRO A 25 13.23 4.10 -9.09
CA PRO A 25 12.02 3.35 -9.48
C PRO A 25 12.05 1.91 -8.98
N TRP A 26 13.24 1.34 -8.81
CA TRP A 26 13.46 -0.03 -8.35
C TRP A 26 13.02 -0.25 -6.89
N LEU A 27 12.90 0.80 -6.08
CA LEU A 27 12.38 0.71 -4.73
C LEU A 27 10.86 0.90 -4.72
N TRP A 28 10.37 1.96 -5.36
CA TRP A 28 8.97 2.36 -5.28
C TRP A 28 8.01 1.48 -6.09
N ILE A 29 8.44 1.00 -7.26
CA ILE A 29 7.60 0.10 -8.07
C ILE A 29 7.28 -1.18 -7.28
N PRO A 30 8.25 -1.90 -6.68
CA PRO A 30 7.94 -3.04 -5.82
C PRO A 30 7.05 -2.71 -4.61
N ILE A 31 7.26 -1.56 -3.97
CA ILE A 31 6.42 -1.10 -2.85
C ILE A 31 4.96 -1.01 -3.31
N TYR A 32 4.69 -0.31 -4.41
CA TYR A 32 3.32 -0.18 -4.92
C TYR A 32 2.76 -1.49 -5.46
N MET A 33 3.59 -2.31 -6.12
CA MET A 33 3.17 -3.63 -6.60
C MET A 33 2.83 -4.59 -5.46
N SER A 34 3.41 -4.45 -4.28
CA SER A 34 3.03 -5.28 -3.12
C SER A 34 1.57 -5.07 -2.70
N VAL A 35 1.04 -3.84 -2.83
CA VAL A 35 -0.37 -3.54 -2.59
C VAL A 35 -1.25 -4.14 -3.70
N VAL A 36 -0.80 -4.08 -4.96
CA VAL A 36 -1.46 -4.77 -6.09
C VAL A 36 -1.57 -6.26 -5.82
N VAL A 37 -0.47 -6.91 -5.41
CA VAL A 37 -0.42 -8.34 -5.09
C VAL A 37 -1.34 -8.68 -3.92
N LEU A 38 -1.39 -7.83 -2.88
CA LEU A 38 -2.28 -8.02 -1.74
C LEU A 38 -3.76 -8.08 -2.18
N TYR A 39 -4.21 -7.09 -2.95
CA TYR A 39 -5.60 -7.04 -3.39
C TYR A 39 -5.93 -8.08 -4.47
N ALA A 40 -5.04 -8.29 -5.44
CA ALA A 40 -5.23 -9.29 -6.48
C ALA A 40 -5.25 -10.70 -5.88
N GLY A 41 -4.31 -10.99 -4.98
CA GLY A 41 -4.24 -12.26 -4.26
C GLY A 41 -5.49 -12.53 -3.42
N PHE A 42 -6.03 -11.52 -2.74
CA PHE A 42 -7.31 -11.64 -2.02
C PHE A 42 -8.49 -11.97 -2.96
N ILE A 43 -8.55 -11.37 -4.15
CA ILE A 43 -9.60 -11.66 -5.15
C ILE A 43 -9.48 -13.08 -5.70
N ILE A 44 -8.25 -13.52 -6.02
CA ILE A 44 -7.97 -14.83 -6.63
C ILE A 44 -8.16 -15.96 -5.61
N TYR A 45 -7.73 -15.76 -4.36
CA TYR A 45 -7.77 -16.76 -3.30
C TYR A 45 -8.58 -16.30 -2.08
N PRO A 46 -9.89 -16.02 -2.23
CA PRO A 46 -10.70 -15.37 -1.20
C PRO A 46 -10.96 -16.28 0.02
N ALA A 47 -10.81 -17.59 -0.11
CA ALA A 47 -10.99 -18.55 0.98
C ALA A 47 -9.87 -18.48 2.03
N LYS A 48 -8.70 -17.92 1.69
CA LYS A 48 -7.53 -17.83 2.59
C LYS A 48 -7.59 -16.55 3.45
N THR A 49 -8.73 -16.27 4.08
CA THR A 49 -8.97 -15.00 4.79
C THR A 49 -7.95 -14.70 5.89
N LYS A 50 -7.62 -15.69 6.75
CA LYS A 50 -6.60 -15.54 7.80
C LYS A 50 -5.22 -15.17 7.24
N PHE A 51 -4.81 -15.81 6.14
CA PHE A 51 -3.54 -15.52 5.49
C PHE A 51 -3.50 -14.07 5.00
N TRP A 52 -4.52 -13.64 4.25
CA TRP A 52 -4.59 -12.28 3.73
C TRP A 52 -4.74 -11.22 4.82
N PHE A 53 -5.40 -11.55 5.93
CA PHE A 53 -5.47 -10.70 7.11
C PHE A 53 -4.07 -10.41 7.68
N TYR A 54 -3.26 -11.44 7.90
CA TYR A 54 -1.90 -11.24 8.45
C TYR A 54 -1.01 -10.48 7.47
N ILE A 55 -1.01 -10.82 6.18
CA ILE A 55 -0.21 -10.10 5.17
C ILE A 55 -0.61 -8.62 5.09
N SER A 56 -1.92 -8.33 5.09
CA SER A 56 -2.46 -6.97 5.10
C SER A 56 -1.94 -6.14 6.29
N TRP A 57 -1.98 -6.70 7.51
CA TRP A 57 -1.50 -5.99 8.70
C TRP A 57 0.01 -5.85 8.74
N ILE A 58 0.76 -6.87 8.32
CA ILE A 58 2.22 -6.80 8.22
C ILE A 58 2.63 -5.68 7.27
N LEU A 59 2.05 -5.63 6.06
CA LEU A 59 2.33 -4.56 5.10
C LEU A 59 1.95 -3.19 5.64
N SER A 60 0.77 -3.06 6.26
CA SER A 60 0.34 -1.81 6.87
C SER A 60 1.33 -1.30 7.93
N ILE A 61 1.81 -2.19 8.82
CA ILE A 61 2.80 -1.84 9.85
C ILE A 61 4.14 -1.47 9.22
N LEU A 62 4.62 -2.23 8.23
CA LEU A 62 5.88 -1.93 7.54
C LEU A 62 5.83 -0.56 6.85
N PHE A 63 4.74 -0.23 6.17
CA PHE A 63 4.57 1.09 5.54
C PHE A 63 4.41 2.21 6.55
N CYS A 64 3.74 1.98 7.68
CA CYS A 64 3.71 2.94 8.79
C CYS A 64 5.13 3.20 9.33
N ALA A 65 5.91 2.15 9.55
CA ALA A 65 7.29 2.29 10.01
C ALA A 65 8.17 3.05 8.99
N GLY A 66 8.04 2.70 7.71
CA GLY A 66 8.70 3.42 6.61
C GLY A 66 8.29 4.88 6.54
N THR A 67 7.00 5.19 6.73
CA THR A 67 6.49 6.57 6.79
C THR A 67 7.15 7.35 7.91
N VAL A 68 7.21 6.77 9.12
CA VAL A 68 7.82 7.44 10.28
C VAL A 68 9.30 7.72 10.00
N PHE A 69 10.01 6.75 9.43
CA PHE A 69 11.41 6.93 9.05
C PHE A 69 11.58 8.01 7.97
N ALA A 70 10.85 7.96 6.87
CA ALA A 70 10.91 8.94 5.79
C ALA A 70 10.57 10.35 6.28
N ALA A 71 9.58 10.48 7.17
CA ALA A 71 9.22 11.75 7.79
C ALA A 71 10.37 12.38 8.59
N THR A 72 11.28 11.59 9.18
CA THR A 72 12.46 12.15 9.86
C THR A 72 13.52 12.71 8.91
N LEU A 73 13.46 12.35 7.63
CA LEU A 73 14.40 12.78 6.59
C LEU A 73 13.91 14.02 5.82
N ILE A 74 12.64 14.41 6.00
CA ILE A 74 12.07 15.61 5.35
C ILE A 74 12.77 16.86 5.88
N GLN A 75 13.49 17.55 4.99
CA GLN A 75 14.17 18.80 5.32
C GLN A 75 13.27 20.02 5.10
N SER A 76 12.36 19.93 4.13
CA SER A 76 11.37 20.96 3.83
C SER A 76 10.06 20.29 3.45
N PHE A 77 8.98 20.66 4.13
CA PHE A 77 7.66 20.16 3.80
C PHE A 77 7.14 20.85 2.53
N SER A 78 7.43 20.25 1.38
CA SER A 78 7.03 20.74 0.05
C SER A 78 6.62 19.57 -0.83
N PHE A 79 5.60 19.76 -1.69
CA PHE A 79 5.22 18.71 -2.64
C PHE A 79 6.24 18.51 -3.77
N ASP A 80 7.10 19.50 -3.99
CA ASP A 80 8.22 19.39 -4.93
C ASP A 80 9.38 18.58 -4.34
N ASP A 81 9.42 18.45 -3.01
CA ASP A 81 10.40 17.62 -2.31
C ASP A 81 10.08 16.14 -2.50
N GLU A 82 11.08 15.40 -2.97
CA GLU A 82 10.99 13.98 -3.31
C GLU A 82 10.58 13.14 -2.09
N ILE A 83 11.28 13.31 -0.97
CA ILE A 83 11.05 12.56 0.27
C ILE A 83 9.63 12.82 0.80
N THR A 84 9.13 14.05 0.66
CA THR A 84 7.75 14.38 1.05
C THR A 84 6.72 13.64 0.17
N ARG A 85 6.93 13.57 -1.15
CA ARG A 85 6.06 12.83 -2.08
C ARG A 85 6.09 11.32 -1.81
N GLU A 86 7.27 10.78 -1.61
CA GLU A 86 7.54 9.39 -1.23
C GLU A 86 6.85 9.01 0.09
N THR A 87 6.96 9.87 1.10
CA THR A 87 6.28 9.71 2.39
C THR A 87 4.77 9.63 2.21
N GLY A 88 4.20 10.45 1.31
CA GLY A 88 2.79 10.37 0.93
C GLY A 88 2.41 9.01 0.33
N GLY A 89 3.25 8.46 -0.54
CA GLY A 89 3.09 7.13 -1.12
C GLY A 89 3.07 6.00 -0.06
N LEU A 90 3.94 6.09 0.94
CA LEU A 90 3.97 5.15 2.07
C LEU A 90 2.73 5.26 2.95
N ILE A 91 2.28 6.48 3.26
CA ILE A 91 1.04 6.71 4.03
C ILE A 91 -0.16 6.06 3.34
N LEU A 92 -0.32 6.32 2.03
CA LEU A 92 -1.41 5.75 1.26
C LEU A 92 -1.33 4.22 1.25
N SER A 93 -0.14 3.66 1.05
CA SER A 93 0.08 2.21 1.03
C SER A 93 -0.22 1.57 2.40
N ALA A 94 0.13 2.23 3.50
CA ALA A 94 -0.18 1.79 4.86
C ALA A 94 -1.69 1.71 5.11
N ILE A 95 -2.41 2.77 4.74
CA ILE A 95 -3.86 2.88 4.93
C ILE A 95 -4.58 1.82 4.11
N TRP A 96 -4.29 1.72 2.81
CA TRP A 96 -4.99 0.76 1.94
C TRP A 96 -4.71 -0.67 2.35
N SER A 97 -3.46 -0.99 2.67
CA SER A 97 -3.12 -2.32 3.20
C SER A 97 -3.95 -2.63 4.44
N GLY A 98 -4.09 -1.69 5.39
CA GLY A 98 -4.89 -1.87 6.62
C GLY A 98 -6.40 -2.00 6.39
N ILE A 99 -6.97 -1.26 5.42
CA ILE A 99 -8.41 -1.32 5.10
C ILE A 99 -8.85 -2.74 4.75
N LEU A 100 -8.03 -3.48 3.98
CA LEU A 100 -8.35 -4.86 3.62
C LEU A 100 -8.43 -5.76 4.87
N GLY A 101 -7.46 -5.66 5.78
CA GLY A 101 -7.41 -6.43 7.01
C GLY A 101 -8.57 -6.10 7.96
N TYR A 102 -8.91 -4.83 8.10
CA TYR A 102 -10.08 -4.38 8.84
C TYR A 102 -11.38 -5.00 8.29
N TRP A 103 -11.53 -5.01 6.96
CA TRP A 103 -12.69 -5.57 6.29
C TRP A 103 -12.80 -7.09 6.40
N ILE A 104 -11.68 -7.82 6.32
CA ILE A 104 -11.65 -9.25 6.58
C ILE A 104 -12.13 -9.53 8.00
N ARG A 105 -11.57 -8.82 9.00
CA ARG A 105 -11.96 -8.98 10.40
C ARG A 105 -13.42 -8.64 10.65
N LYS A 106 -13.93 -7.55 10.06
CA LYS A 106 -15.34 -7.17 10.17
C LYS A 106 -16.27 -8.24 9.59
N LYS A 107 -15.86 -8.91 8.51
CA LYS A 107 -16.63 -10.02 7.93
C LYS A 107 -16.62 -11.25 8.82
N ASP A 108 -15.50 -11.58 9.47
CA ASP A 108 -15.40 -12.74 10.37
C ASP A 108 -16.20 -12.59 11.68
N LEU A 109 -16.57 -11.36 12.05
CA LEU A 109 -17.35 -11.06 13.26
C LEU A 109 -18.88 -11.06 13.05
N ASN A 110 -19.35 -11.05 11.80
CA ASN A 110 -20.77 -11.03 11.42
C ASN A 110 -21.20 -12.38 10.85
#